data_AF-A0A6M3LIT7-F1
#
_entry.id   AF-A0A6M3LIT7-F1
#
_cell.length_a   1.000
_cell.length_b   1.000
_cell.length_c   1.000
_cell.angle_alpha   90.00
_cell.angle_beta   90.00
_cell.angle_gamma   90.00
#
_symmetry.space_group_name_H-M   'P 1'
#
loop_
_entity.id
_entity.type
_entity.pdbx_description
1 polymer ?
#
loop_
_entity_poly.entity_id
_entity_poly.type
_entity_poly.pdbx_seq_one_letter_code
_entity_poly.pdbx_strand_id
1 'polypeptide(L)'
;MQNIGIIVPSLASSQLSYYLIKYANDLINKSNQYDITVFYEELDMPCIKPRFALMNISEFWSFHGLLISTTIDNTILVNKAINNSKHVFYVWDLEWLRMGKQNYINNIFAYRAPILVARTEDHVKPIENYCNKKVNCVIENFNLEEFYNVH
;
A
#
# COMPACT_ATOMS: atom_id res chain seq x y z
N MET A 1 -18.34 -2.03 -9.93
CA MET A 1 -17.31 -1.19 -9.29
C MET A 1 -16.12 -2.07 -8.98
N GLN A 2 -14.91 -1.55 -9.16
CA GLN A 2 -13.68 -2.21 -8.78
C GLN A 2 -13.27 -1.69 -7.40
N ASN A 3 -13.01 -2.60 -6.46
CA ASN A 3 -12.70 -2.25 -5.07
C ASN A 3 -11.18 -2.13 -4.88
N ILE A 4 -10.74 -0.99 -4.33
CA ILE A 4 -9.35 -0.73 -3.93
C ILE A 4 -9.31 -0.58 -2.42
N GLY A 5 -8.57 -1.47 -1.76
CA GLY A 5 -8.22 -1.40 -0.35
C GLY A 5 -6.82 -0.85 -0.24
N ILE A 6 -6.58 0.17 0.59
CA ILE A 6 -5.24 0.69 0.85
C ILE A 6 -4.99 0.63 2.35
N ILE A 7 -3.91 -0.02 2.76
CA ILE A 7 -3.53 -0.16 4.16
C ILE A 7 -2.36 0.79 4.45
N VAL A 8 -2.57 1.66 5.44
CA VAL A 8 -1.58 2.63 5.91
C VAL A 8 -1.47 2.57 7.44
N PRO A 9 -0.29 2.92 8.00
CA PRO A 9 -0.15 3.03 9.45
C PRO A 9 -1.09 4.07 10.03
N SER A 10 -1.10 5.28 9.46
CA SER A 10 -2.06 6.31 9.85
C SER A 10 -2.32 7.32 8.74
N LEU A 11 -3.35 8.15 8.93
CA LEU A 11 -3.71 9.25 8.04
C LEU A 11 -3.21 10.61 8.52
N ALA A 12 -2.31 10.63 9.51
CA ALA A 12 -1.70 11.86 10.03
C ALA A 12 -0.98 12.68 8.95
N SER A 13 -0.48 13.84 9.35
CA SER A 13 0.27 14.74 8.45
C SER A 13 1.59 14.11 7.99
N SER A 14 1.53 13.39 6.87
CA SER A 14 2.67 12.76 6.21
C SER A 14 2.56 12.92 4.69
N GLN A 15 3.69 12.74 3.99
CA GLN A 15 3.70 12.74 2.53
C GLN A 15 2.81 11.61 1.98
N LEU A 16 2.91 10.41 2.56
CA LEU A 16 2.09 9.24 2.22
C LEU A 16 0.60 9.59 2.25
N SER A 17 0.12 10.07 3.39
CA SER A 17 -1.29 10.37 3.62
C SER A 17 -1.77 11.51 2.72
N TYR A 18 -0.95 12.54 2.49
CA TYR A 18 -1.30 13.64 1.59
C TYR A 18 -1.51 13.16 0.14
N TYR A 19 -0.55 12.41 -0.41
CA TYR A 19 -0.65 11.89 -1.78
C TYR A 19 -1.80 10.90 -1.92
N LEU A 20 -1.92 9.96 -0.99
CA LEU A 20 -3.02 8.99 -0.98
C LEU A 20 -4.37 9.69 -0.97
N ILE A 21 -4.62 10.61 -0.03
CA ILE A 21 -5.93 11.27 0.09
C ILE A 21 -6.21 12.11 -1.16
N LYS A 22 -5.21 12.87 -1.65
CA LYS A 22 -5.36 13.71 -2.83
C LYS A 22 -5.73 12.90 -4.07
N TYR A 23 -4.95 11.86 -4.38
CA TYR A 23 -5.15 11.07 -5.59
C TYR A 23 -6.39 10.17 -5.51
N ALA A 24 -6.71 9.63 -4.34
CA ALA A 24 -7.96 8.91 -4.14
C ALA A 24 -9.18 9.81 -4.32
N ASN A 25 -9.17 11.01 -3.73
CA ASN A 25 -10.25 11.99 -3.92
C ASN A 25 -10.40 12.41 -5.38
N ASP A 26 -9.29 12.64 -6.08
CA ASP A 26 -9.29 13.00 -7.50
C ASP A 26 -9.84 11.86 -8.37
N LEU A 27 -9.50 10.60 -8.06
CA LEU A 27 -10.02 9.43 -8.77
C LEU A 27 -11.54 9.29 -8.62
N ILE A 28 -12.03 9.42 -7.39
CA ILE A 28 -13.48 9.34 -7.09
C ILE A 28 -14.25 10.45 -7.80
N ASN A 29 -13.68 11.66 -7.90
CA ASN A 29 -14.33 12.76 -8.60
C ASN A 29 -14.37 12.56 -10.13
N LYS A 30 -13.39 11.84 -10.70
CA LYS A 30 -13.28 11.60 -12.14
C LYS A 30 -14.11 10.40 -12.60
N SER A 31 -14.25 9.38 -11.76
CA SER A 31 -14.86 8.11 -12.13
C SER A 31 -15.61 7.45 -10.97
N ASN A 32 -16.86 7.03 -11.23
CA ASN A 32 -17.66 6.21 -10.32
C ASN A 32 -17.34 4.70 -10.45
N GLN A 33 -16.29 4.33 -11.20
CA GLN A 33 -15.92 2.93 -11.41
C GLN A 33 -15.23 2.31 -10.19
N TYR A 34 -14.60 3.13 -9.35
CA TYR A 34 -13.74 2.69 -8.25
C TYR A 34 -14.40 2.92 -6.89
N ASP A 35 -14.35 1.91 -6.04
CA ASP A 35 -14.71 2.00 -4.62
C ASP A 35 -13.43 1.91 -3.79
N ILE A 36 -13.11 2.98 -3.07
CA ILE A 36 -11.85 3.10 -2.33
C ILE A 36 -12.14 2.97 -0.83
N THR A 37 -11.48 2.04 -0.19
CA THR A 37 -11.47 1.86 1.26
C THR A 37 -10.05 1.97 1.77
N VAL A 38 -9.84 2.82 2.77
CA VAL A 38 -8.54 2.97 3.41
C VAL A 38 -8.61 2.39 4.81
N PHE A 39 -7.72 1.44 5.07
CA PHE A 39 -7.54 0.76 6.32
C PHE A 39 -6.38 1.42 7.08
N TYR A 40 -6.62 1.87 8.31
CA TYR A 40 -5.60 2.49 9.16
C TYR A 40 -5.30 1.63 10.39
N GLU A 41 -4.04 1.59 10.82
CA GLU A 41 -3.65 0.97 12.08
C GLU A 41 -3.99 1.90 13.26
N GLU A 42 -3.56 3.15 13.16
CA GLU A 42 -3.73 4.18 14.17
C GLU A 42 -4.75 5.24 13.72
N LEU A 43 -5.66 5.58 14.62
CA LEU A 43 -6.65 6.61 14.38
C LEU A 43 -6.02 7.99 14.57
N ASP A 44 -5.84 8.70 13.46
CA ASP A 44 -5.32 10.06 13.44
C ASP A 44 -6.25 11.02 12.68
N MET A 45 -6.08 12.32 12.95
CA MET A 45 -6.78 13.35 12.18
C MET A 45 -6.16 13.44 10.76
N PRO A 46 -6.97 13.22 9.70
CA PRO A 46 -6.44 13.24 8.35
C PRO A 46 -6.01 14.65 7.94
N CYS A 47 -4.87 14.74 7.26
CA CYS A 47 -4.33 16.04 6.79
C CYS A 47 -5.22 16.74 5.75
N ILE A 48 -6.04 15.99 5.02
CA ILE A 48 -7.06 16.48 4.08
C ILE A 48 -8.33 15.70 4.33
N LYS A 49 -9.51 16.31 4.13
CA LYS A 49 -10.79 15.61 4.24
C LYS A 49 -10.88 14.45 3.22
N PRO A 50 -10.95 13.19 3.67
CA PRO A 50 -11.13 12.05 2.77
C PRO A 50 -12.57 11.99 2.24
N ARG A 51 -12.73 11.54 1.00
CA ARG A 51 -14.04 11.32 0.33
C ARG A 51 -14.32 9.83 0.09
N PHE A 52 -13.63 8.97 0.83
CA PHE A 52 -13.66 7.52 0.72
C PHE A 52 -13.91 6.89 2.09
N ALA A 53 -14.18 5.59 2.11
CA ALA A 53 -14.40 4.86 3.35
C ALA A 53 -13.10 4.72 4.15
N LEU A 54 -13.19 4.97 5.45
CA LEU A 54 -12.10 4.74 6.41
C LEU A 54 -12.51 3.63 7.35
N MET A 55 -11.65 2.64 7.53
CA MET A 55 -11.88 1.51 8.42
C MET A 55 -10.62 1.21 9.23
N ASN A 56 -10.78 0.64 10.43
CA ASN A 56 -9.63 0.13 11.14
C ASN A 56 -9.03 -1.06 10.36
N ILE A 57 -7.74 -1.28 10.48
CA ILE A 57 -7.06 -2.42 9.87
C ILE A 57 -7.72 -3.75 10.27
N SER A 58 -8.37 -3.87 11.43
CA SER A 58 -9.14 -5.06 11.82
C SER A 58 -10.22 -5.49 10.83
N GLU A 59 -10.72 -4.59 9.98
CA GLU A 59 -11.83 -4.88 9.06
C GLU A 59 -11.37 -5.45 7.70
N PHE A 60 -10.06 -5.52 7.45
CA PHE A 60 -9.53 -5.87 6.13
C PHE A 60 -9.69 -7.36 5.76
N TRP A 61 -9.96 -8.24 6.73
CA TRP A 61 -9.98 -9.70 6.52
C TRP A 61 -11.02 -10.15 5.49
N SER A 62 -12.16 -9.46 5.41
CA SER A 62 -13.23 -9.75 4.44
C SER A 62 -13.13 -8.92 3.16
N PHE A 63 -12.03 -8.20 2.94
CA PHE A 63 -11.88 -7.36 1.76
C PHE A 63 -11.69 -8.19 0.48
N HIS A 64 -12.37 -7.77 -0.58
CA HIS A 64 -12.28 -8.36 -1.91
C HIS A 64 -11.94 -7.29 -2.93
N GLY A 65 -10.95 -7.54 -3.78
CA GLY A 65 -10.49 -6.60 -4.79
C GLY A 65 -8.97 -6.49 -4.83
N LEU A 66 -8.48 -5.29 -5.11
CA LEU A 66 -7.06 -4.95 -5.09
C LEU A 66 -6.71 -4.41 -3.70
N LEU A 67 -5.76 -5.03 -3.01
CA LEU A 67 -5.31 -4.60 -1.69
C LEU A 67 -3.86 -4.10 -1.78
N ILE A 68 -3.63 -2.85 -1.40
CA ILE A 68 -2.34 -2.18 -1.46
C ILE A 68 -1.85 -1.96 -0.03
N SER A 69 -0.77 -2.65 0.35
CA SER A 69 -0.05 -2.38 1.60
C SER A 69 1.12 -1.44 1.36
N THR A 70 1.43 -0.58 2.33
CA THR A 70 2.42 0.50 2.18
C THR A 70 3.65 0.38 3.07
N THR A 71 3.59 -0.49 4.09
CA THR A 71 4.68 -0.73 5.04
C THR A 71 4.98 -2.22 5.17
N ILE A 72 6.21 -2.57 5.58
CA ILE A 72 6.64 -3.96 5.78
C ILE A 72 5.69 -4.69 6.74
N ASP A 73 5.37 -4.08 7.88
CA ASP A 73 4.54 -4.69 8.92
C ASP A 73 3.12 -4.97 8.41
N ASN A 74 2.50 -4.01 7.72
CA ASN A 74 1.19 -4.22 7.10
C ASN A 74 1.22 -5.30 6.03
N THR A 75 2.27 -5.33 5.21
CA THR A 75 2.41 -6.38 4.20
C THR A 75 2.55 -7.76 4.83
N ILE A 76 3.27 -7.90 5.96
CA ILE A 76 3.36 -9.16 6.69
C ILE A 76 1.97 -9.58 7.21
N LEU A 77 1.18 -8.65 7.74
CA LEU A 77 -0.19 -8.93 8.18
C LEU A 77 -1.06 -9.39 7.02
N VAL A 78 -1.00 -8.72 5.88
CA VAL A 78 -1.78 -9.07 4.69
C VAL A 78 -1.35 -10.39 4.09
N ASN A 79 -0.06 -10.69 4.04
CA ASN A 79 0.46 -11.99 3.55
C ASN A 79 -0.03 -13.16 4.40
N LYS A 80 -0.38 -12.92 5.67
CA LYS A 80 -0.96 -13.92 6.58
C LYS A 80 -2.48 -13.97 6.50
N ALA A 81 -3.11 -12.99 5.85
CA ALA A 81 -4.56 -12.92 5.75
C ALA A 81 -5.09 -13.95 4.76
N ILE A 82 -6.18 -14.61 5.14
CA ILE A 82 -6.92 -15.50 4.25
C ILE A 82 -8.00 -14.66 3.58
N ASN A 83 -7.61 -13.87 2.57
CA ASN A 83 -8.54 -13.13 1.74
C ASN A 83 -8.29 -13.41 0.25
N ASN A 84 -9.33 -13.25 -0.57
CA ASN A 84 -9.26 -13.52 -2.01
C ASN A 84 -8.82 -12.27 -2.81
N SER A 85 -8.05 -11.39 -2.17
CA SER A 85 -7.64 -10.10 -2.75
C SER A 85 -6.34 -10.23 -3.55
N LYS A 86 -6.21 -9.43 -4.60
CA LYS A 86 -4.94 -9.25 -5.30
C LYS A 86 -4.07 -8.33 -4.46
N HIS A 87 -2.99 -8.85 -3.91
CA HIS A 87 -2.14 -8.11 -2.99
C HIS A 87 -0.94 -7.46 -3.70
N VAL A 88 -0.86 -6.14 -3.56
CA VAL A 88 0.27 -5.32 -3.96
C VAL A 88 0.96 -4.79 -2.71
N PHE A 89 2.28 -4.92 -2.68
CA PHE A 89 3.12 -4.18 -1.76
C PHE A 89 3.72 -2.98 -2.50
N TYR A 90 3.17 -1.81 -2.19
CA TYR A 90 3.71 -0.55 -2.65
C TYR A 90 4.76 -0.06 -1.67
N VAL A 91 6.03 -0.25 -2.03
CA VAL A 91 7.16 0.10 -1.19
C VAL A 91 7.32 1.62 -1.21
N TRP A 92 6.62 2.28 -0.28
CA TRP A 92 6.63 3.73 -0.15
C TRP A 92 7.97 4.26 0.39
N ASP A 93 8.55 3.52 1.34
CA ASP A 93 9.79 3.85 2.03
C ASP A 93 10.68 2.61 2.17
N LEU A 94 11.99 2.81 2.23
CA LEU A 94 12.96 1.74 2.39
C LEU A 94 13.21 1.51 3.89
N GLU A 95 12.18 1.04 4.61
CA GLU A 95 12.14 0.98 6.09
C GLU A 95 13.34 0.25 6.71
N TRP A 96 13.87 -0.78 6.04
CA TRP A 96 15.03 -1.55 6.49
C TRP A 96 16.34 -0.74 6.53
N LEU A 97 16.40 0.41 5.86
CA LEU A 97 17.54 1.33 5.98
C LEU A 97 17.49 2.12 7.30
N ARG A 98 16.30 2.31 7.89
CA ARG A 98 16.09 3.12 9.09
C ARG A 98 16.04 2.30 10.36
N MET A 99 15.47 1.09 10.32
CA MET A 99 15.17 0.30 11.53
C MET A 99 16.36 -0.52 12.08
N GLY A 100 17.56 -0.37 11.52
CA GLY A 100 18.71 -1.19 11.90
C GLY A 100 18.52 -2.67 11.54
N LYS A 101 19.54 -3.50 11.80
CA LYS A 101 19.62 -4.92 11.37
C LYS A 101 18.57 -5.87 11.99
N GLN A 102 17.59 -5.36 12.74
CA GLN A 102 16.69 -6.23 13.50
C GLN A 102 15.59 -6.76 12.57
N ASN A 103 15.68 -8.04 12.25
CA ASN A 103 14.68 -8.86 11.53
C ASN A 103 14.66 -8.85 9.99
N TYR A 104 15.84 -8.92 9.34
CA TYR A 104 15.93 -9.25 7.90
C TYR A 104 15.03 -10.44 7.49
N ILE A 105 15.04 -11.51 8.28
CA ILE A 105 14.26 -12.72 8.02
C ILE A 105 12.76 -12.42 7.95
N ASN A 106 12.22 -11.69 8.93
CA ASN A 106 10.80 -11.32 8.94
C ASN A 106 10.46 -10.39 7.78
N ASN A 107 11.33 -9.42 7.51
CA ASN A 107 11.12 -8.44 6.45
C ASN A 107 11.03 -9.10 5.07
N ILE A 108 11.87 -10.10 4.76
CA ILE A 108 11.81 -10.81 3.48
C ILE A 108 10.43 -11.43 3.22
N PHE A 109 9.74 -11.91 4.27
CA PHE A 109 8.41 -12.47 4.11
C PHE A 109 7.42 -11.45 3.55
N ALA A 110 7.58 -10.16 3.85
CA ALA A 110 6.78 -9.09 3.25
C ALA A 110 6.94 -9.05 1.73
N TYR A 111 8.16 -9.22 1.21
CA TYR A 111 8.46 -9.00 -0.22
C TYR A 111 8.15 -10.21 -1.11
N ARG A 112 8.17 -11.43 -0.56
CA ARG A 112 8.11 -12.66 -1.38
C ARG A 112 6.75 -12.91 -2.02
N ALA A 113 5.66 -12.79 -1.28
CA ALA A 113 4.32 -13.12 -1.74
C ALA A 113 3.67 -12.08 -2.68
N PRO A 114 3.66 -10.77 -2.37
CA PRO A 114 2.85 -9.79 -3.10
C PRO A 114 3.50 -9.34 -4.41
N ILE A 115 2.73 -8.68 -5.27
CA ILE A 115 3.26 -7.91 -6.40
C ILE A 115 4.02 -6.71 -5.84
N LEU A 116 5.26 -6.49 -6.29
CA LEU A 116 6.11 -5.42 -5.78
C LEU A 116 6.01 -4.18 -6.67
N VAL A 117 5.67 -3.05 -6.06
CA VAL A 117 5.63 -1.75 -6.75
C VAL A 117 6.54 -0.79 -6.01
N ALA A 118 7.44 -0.14 -6.75
CA ALA A 118 8.30 0.90 -6.20
C ALA A 118 7.70 2.29 -6.44
N ARG A 119 7.99 3.23 -5.54
CA ARG A 119 7.57 4.63 -5.68
C ARG A 119 8.33 5.38 -6.77
N THR A 120 9.61 5.10 -6.95
CA THR A 120 10.51 5.75 -7.91
C THR A 120 11.50 4.74 -8.46
N GLU A 121 12.11 5.06 -9.61
CA GLU A 121 13.18 4.26 -10.22
C GLU A 121 14.37 4.06 -9.27
N ASP A 122 14.70 5.08 -8.46
CA ASP A 122 15.79 5.02 -7.49
C ASP A 122 15.56 3.97 -6.38
N HIS A 123 14.29 3.65 -6.08
CA HIS A 123 13.94 2.61 -5.11
C HIS A 123 14.04 1.19 -5.69
N VAL A 124 14.01 1.01 -7.01
CA VAL A 124 13.98 -0.31 -7.64
C VAL A 124 15.21 -1.14 -7.26
N LYS A 125 16.42 -0.65 -7.54
CA LYS A 125 17.66 -1.42 -7.29
C LYS A 125 17.83 -1.79 -5.80
N PRO A 126 17.62 -0.88 -4.82
CA PRO A 126 17.65 -1.25 -3.41
C PRO A 126 16.66 -2.34 -3.03
N ILE A 127 15.42 -2.28 -3.52
CA ILE A 127 14.38 -3.30 -3.25
C ILE A 127 14.83 -4.64 -3.82
N GLU A 128 15.19 -4.68 -5.11
CA GLU A 128 15.58 -5.92 -5.79
C GLU A 128 16.79 -6.58 -5.13
N ASN A 129 17.80 -5.79 -4.75
CA ASN A 129 18.97 -6.29 -4.04
C ASN A 129 18.64 -6.81 -2.64
N TYR A 130 17.69 -6.20 -1.94
CA TYR A 130 17.33 -6.58 -0.57
C TYR A 130 16.55 -7.89 -0.51
N CYS A 131 15.55 -8.05 -1.38
CA CYS A 131 14.64 -9.21 -1.36
C CYS A 131 14.95 -10.28 -2.42
N ASN A 132 15.91 -10.03 -3.32
CA ASN A 132 16.26 -10.87 -4.46
C ASN A 132 15.04 -11.22 -5.34
N LYS A 133 14.17 -10.23 -5.55
CA LYS A 133 12.95 -10.33 -6.37
C LYS A 133 12.79 -9.05 -7.17
N LYS A 134 12.42 -9.19 -8.44
CA LYS A 134 12.22 -8.04 -9.33
C LYS A 134 11.02 -7.21 -8.90
N VAL A 135 11.15 -5.89 -9.02
CA VAL A 135 10.01 -4.98 -8.89
C VAL A 135 9.17 -5.07 -10.17
N ASN A 136 7.85 -5.19 -10.04
CA ASN A 136 6.95 -5.35 -11.19
C ASN A 136 6.79 -4.04 -11.97
N CYS A 137 6.66 -2.92 -11.27
CA CYS A 137 6.58 -1.60 -11.88
C CYS A 137 6.92 -0.47 -10.89
N VAL A 138 7.10 0.72 -11.44
CA VAL A 138 7.21 1.97 -10.68
C VAL A 138 5.91 2.74 -10.83
N ILE A 139 5.28 3.11 -9.72
CA ILE A 139 4.10 3.97 -9.71
C ILE A 139 4.39 5.17 -8.82
N GLU A 140 4.42 6.35 -9.43
CA GLU A 140 4.65 7.59 -8.71
C GLU A 140 3.37 8.12 -8.07
N ASN A 141 3.50 8.72 -6.88
CA ASN A 141 2.48 9.56 -6.24
C ASN A 141 1.09 8.91 -6.04
N PHE A 142 1.01 7.59 -5.82
CA PHE A 142 -0.26 6.86 -5.68
C PHE A 142 -1.19 7.04 -6.90
N ASN A 143 -0.67 6.89 -8.13
CA ASN A 143 -1.55 6.78 -9.28
C ASN A 143 -2.37 5.45 -9.24
N LEU A 144 -3.51 5.49 -8.58
CA LEU A 144 -4.36 4.33 -8.28
C LEU A 144 -4.88 3.59 -9.53
N GLU A 145 -5.01 4.28 -10.66
CA GLU A 145 -5.44 3.67 -11.93
C GLU A 145 -4.41 2.65 -12.44
N GLU A 146 -3.12 2.93 -12.24
CA GLU A 146 -2.03 2.06 -12.72
C GLU A 146 -1.95 0.76 -11.93
N PHE A 147 -2.35 0.76 -10.65
CA PHE A 147 -2.26 -0.41 -9.79
C PHE A 147 -3.15 -1.58 -10.24
N TYR A 148 -4.25 -1.32 -10.95
CA TYR A 148 -5.09 -2.40 -11.49
C TYR A 148 -4.41 -3.22 -12.58
N ASN A 149 -3.57 -2.58 -13.37
CA ASN A 149 -2.94 -3.16 -14.56
C ASN A 149 -1.66 -3.94 -14.25
N VAL A 150 -1.22 -3.96 -12.98
CA VAL A 150 0.03 -4.63 -12.59
C VAL A 150 -0.17 -6.14 -12.51
N HIS A 151 0.58 -6.94 -13.26
CA HIS A 151 0.50 -8.41 -13.26
C HIS A 151 1.80 -9.06 -12.78
#